data_AF-A0A3C1T3H7-F1
#
_entry.id   AF-A0A3C1T3H7-F1
#
_cell.length_a   1.000
_cell.length_b   1.000
_cell.length_c   1.000
_cell.angle_alpha   90.00
_cell.angle_beta   90.00
_cell.angle_gamma   90.00
#
_symmetry.space_group_name_H-M   'P 1'
#
loop_
_entity.id
_entity.type
_entity.pdbx_description
1 polymer ?
#
loop_
_entity_poly.entity_id
_entity_poly.type
_entity_poly.pdbx_seq_one_letter_code
_entity_poly.pdbx_strand_id
1 'polypeptide(L)' 'MPPGTKFICTVPVLPSSDIARDLAWYKEKTGFEAVFADTMYAVIRRENIYLHLQWHAD' A
#
# COMPACT_ATOMS: atom_id res chain seq x y z
N MET A 1 21.16 -22.62 19.79
CA MET A 1 21.03 -22.07 18.43
C MET A 1 20.81 -20.57 18.55
N PRO A 2 21.52 -19.71 17.81
CA PRO A 2 21.19 -18.29 17.78
C PRO A 2 19.75 -18.13 17.25
N PRO A 3 19.00 -17.10 17.67
CA PRO A 3 17.65 -16.91 17.16
C PRO A 3 17.69 -16.77 15.64
N GLY A 4 17.08 -17.72 14.94
CA GLY A 4 16.99 -17.72 13.49
C GLY A 4 16.06 -16.60 13.02
N THR A 5 16.41 -15.92 11.93
CA THR A 5 15.50 -14.96 11.28
C THR A 5 14.44 -15.72 10.48
N LYS A 6 13.18 -15.28 10.57
CA LYS A 6 12.05 -15.85 9.80
C LYS A 6 11.54 -14.80 8.80
N PHE A 7 11.45 -15.20 7.53
CA PHE A 7 10.73 -14.42 6.53
C PHE A 7 9.23 -14.43 6.83
N ILE A 8 8.61 -13.24 6.90
CA ILE A 8 7.18 -13.10 7.24
C ILE A 8 6.34 -12.98 5.97
N CYS A 9 6.57 -11.93 5.17
CA CYS A 9 5.87 -11.68 3.92
C CYS A 9 6.61 -10.61 3.09
N THR A 10 6.15 -10.42 1.86
CA THR A 10 6.42 -9.22 1.06
C THR A 10 5.16 -8.34 0.98
N VAL A 11 5.37 -7.03 0.81
CA VAL A 11 4.30 -6.07 0.52
C VAL A 11 4.71 -5.28 -0.71
N PRO A 12 3.96 -5.36 -1.83
CA PRO A 12 4.32 -4.65 -3.05
C PRO A 12 4.09 -3.14 -2.89
N VAL A 13 4.93 -2.36 -3.55
CA VAL A 13 4.79 -0.90 -3.69
C VAL A 13 4.44 -0.60 -5.13
N LEU A 14 3.28 0.01 -5.35
CA LEU A 14 2.79 0.38 -6.69
C LEU A 14 3.05 1.86 -6.92
N PRO A 15 3.53 2.26 -8.12
CA PRO A 15 3.67 3.66 -8.45
C PRO A 15 2.29 4.31 -8.59
N SER A 16 2.19 5.57 -8.17
CA SER A 16 1.00 6.39 -8.30
C SER A 16 1.39 7.77 -8.80
N SER A 17 0.69 8.30 -9.80
CA SER A 17 0.89 9.69 -10.23
C SER A 17 0.03 10.68 -9.43
N ASP A 18 -0.99 10.18 -8.71
CA ASP A 18 -1.90 10.94 -7.86
C ASP A 18 -2.45 10.02 -6.75
N ILE A 19 -1.91 10.16 -5.54
CA ILE A 19 -2.27 9.32 -4.40
C ILE A 19 -3.75 9.50 -4.03
N ALA A 20 -4.27 10.74 -4.06
CA ALA A 20 -5.65 11.00 -3.63
C ALA A 20 -6.67 10.35 -4.58
N ARG A 21 -6.42 10.46 -5.89
CA ARG A 21 -7.23 9.78 -6.92
C ARG A 21 -7.19 8.27 -6.75
N ASP A 22 -6.01 7.69 -6.55
CA ASP A 22 -5.84 6.24 -6.49
C ASP A 22 -6.47 5.67 -5.21
N LEU A 23 -6.35 6.36 -4.07
CA LEU A 23 -7.04 5.97 -2.83
C LEU A 23 -8.56 5.89 -3.01
N ALA A 24 -9.16 6.89 -3.67
CA ALA A 24 -10.60 6.89 -3.96
C ALA A 24 -10.98 5.70 -4.86
N TRP A 25 -10.18 5.45 -5.90
CA TRP A 25 -10.40 4.33 -6.82
C TRP A 25 -10.29 2.98 -6.12
N TYR A 26 -9.25 2.75 -5.33
CA TYR A 26 -9.04 1.49 -4.60
C TYR A 26 -10.18 1.23 -3.60
N LYS A 27 -10.65 2.26 -2.91
CA LYS A 27 -11.82 2.15 -2.03
C LYS A 27 -13.07 1.76 -2.78
N GLU A 28 -13.42 2.49 -3.84
CA GLU A 28 -14.68 2.27 -4.58
C GLU A 28 -14.69 0.96 -5.36
N LYS A 29 -13.59 0.64 -6.05
CA LYS A 29 -13.56 -0.46 -7.03
C LYS A 29 -13.10 -1.79 -6.43
N THR A 30 -12.29 -1.74 -5.38
CA THR A 30 -11.66 -2.96 -4.84
C THR A 30 -11.91 -3.17 -3.35
N GLY A 31 -12.48 -2.20 -2.64
CA GLY A 31 -12.74 -2.29 -1.20
C GLY A 31 -11.49 -2.18 -0.33
N PHE A 32 -10.39 -1.66 -0.86
CA PHE A 32 -9.20 -1.34 -0.07
C PHE A 32 -9.40 -0.01 0.67
N GLU A 33 -9.05 0.01 1.96
CA GLU A 33 -9.14 1.21 2.79
C GLU A 33 -7.76 1.75 3.12
N ALA A 34 -7.64 3.07 3.22
CA ALA A 34 -6.40 3.71 3.64
C ALA A 34 -6.13 3.45 5.14
N VAL A 35 -4.97 2.89 5.43
CA VAL A 35 -4.43 2.75 6.80
C VAL A 35 -3.56 3.97 7.14
N PHE A 36 -2.84 4.47 6.14
CA PHE A 36 -2.03 5.68 6.20
C PHE A 36 -2.00 6.33 4.82
N ALA A 37 -1.97 7.66 4.75
CA ALA A 37 -1.77 8.39 3.51
C ALA A 37 -1.21 9.79 3.75
N ASP A 38 -0.29 10.19 2.88
CA ASP A 38 0.10 11.58 2.61
C ASP A 38 0.16 11.81 1.09
N THR A 39 0.75 12.93 0.64
CA THR A 39 0.81 13.27 -0.79
C THR A 39 1.81 12.42 -1.58
N MET A 40 2.76 11.77 -0.93
CA MET A 40 3.87 11.04 -1.54
C MET A 40 3.77 9.52 -1.33
N TYR A 41 2.98 9.07 -0.35
CA TYR A 41 2.94 7.68 0.04
C TYR A 41 1.62 7.31 0.73
N ALA A 42 1.13 6.11 0.46
CA ALA A 42 -0.01 5.56 1.17
C ALA A 42 0.13 4.05 1.43
N VAL A 43 -0.49 3.61 2.53
CA VAL A 43 -0.67 2.21 2.87
C VAL A 43 -2.17 1.93 2.78
N ILE A 44 -2.55 0.99 1.93
CA ILE A 44 -3.93 0.53 1.80
C ILE A 44 -4.04 -0.93 2.19
N ARG A 45 -5.19 -1.31 2.74
CA ARG A 45 -5.45 -2.65 3.23
C ARG A 45 -6.83 -3.13 2.81
N ARG A 46 -6.91 -4.41 2.45
CA ARG A 46 -8.16 -5.17 2.39
C ARG A 46 -7.95 -6.51 3.08
N GLU A 47 -8.72 -6.78 4.12
CA GLU A 47 -8.60 -7.99 4.94
C GLU A 47 -7.17 -8.22 5.45
N ASN A 48 -6.43 -9.20 4.93
CA ASN A 48 -5.04 -9.50 5.29
C ASN A 48 -4.03 -9.08 4.21
N ILE A 49 -4.47 -8.42 3.15
CA ILE A 49 -3.63 -7.93 2.04
C ILE A 49 -3.29 -6.47 2.28
N TYR A 50 -2.00 -6.17 2.20
CA TYR A 50 -1.47 -4.81 2.21
C TYR A 50 -0.88 -4.48 0.85
N LEU A 51 -1.13 -3.27 0.38
CA LEU A 51 -0.43 -2.66 -0.74
C LEU A 51 0.06 -1.29 -0.30
N HIS A 52 1.22 -0.89 -0.81
CA HIS A 52 1.69 0.48 -0.68
C HIS A 52 1.55 1.19 -2.01
N LEU A 53 1.18 2.47 -1.97
CA LEU A 53 1.20 3.37 -3.12
C LEU A 53 2.31 4.38 -2.87
N GLN A 54 3.19 4.59 -3.85
CA GLN A 54 4.24 5.58 -3.75
C GLN A 54 4.13 6.52 -4.95
N TRP A 55 4.15 7.82 -4.65
CA TRP A 55 4.10 8.83 -5.67
C TRP A 55 5.33 8.74 -6.57
N HIS A 56 5.07 8.74 -7.86
CA HIS A 56 6.08 8.77 -8.91
C HIS A 56 5.60 9.78 -9.95
N ALA A 57 6.25 10.95 -10.01
CA ALA A 57 6.17 11.77 -11.22
C ALA A 57 7.05 11.11 -12.28
N ASP A 58 6.46 10.84 -13.43
CA ASP A 58 7.21 10.68 -14.67
C ASP A 58 7.86 12.02 -15.08
#